data_AF-H2Z0Z1-F1
#
_entry.id   AF-H2Z0Z1-F1
#
_cell.length_a   1.000
_cell.length_b   1.000
_cell.length_c   1.000
_cell.angle_alpha   90.00
_cell.angle_beta   90.00
_cell.angle_gamma   90.00
#
_symmetry.space_group_name_H-M   'P 1'
#
loop_
_entity.id
_entity.type
_entity.pdbx_description
1 polymer ?
#
loop_
_entity_poly.entity_id
_entity_poly.type
_entity_poly.pdbx_seq_one_letter_code
_entity_poly.pdbx_strand_id
1 'polypeptide(L)'
;MCGPLVRDGTVTTTIPTNPTQCNNLNCNTDYTFGMHEDFYSYIHCRSRLRDTRLFTADRNIRINQATRTRQNSNGNRRGYECPEEKDYYPYWHPTPWKDIAVLTNDVSRCPMYTTESHNVKDRWYCDVSSSYLYMRSTSNSGNNLIPITKEACETFTYTVGNVQYNATWRRSPAHGIAAPSCGRNMWSRDNHLGNTVGGQTFNYNWTIPNDVNEKCVLRMRYNISTGDYDRDNTTSAHNHRRRREVGPDVWTRQGLTQPEGDVRGYEFKADPVVDIFGLNKLKLRLALATQQYGRTFQDRSHTFAIRPRPPTIPTDAVIENLNVRGKRGNIVQVYPGVEYDFVPNTLQLTSGSYVHMQWTGSDSNPNNNDGQGRQGTDRSNMVMLKSPVYTEGNPSSKVGVWGQLGSTMAEHLNTASIGGLPLEDLKSLATLSSKQFGGDMDELDDAGTYFDLGPRKITSTGTYHYMCTRNNNFSNRSQKGKLIVSDSLLASDTIDSQGGAITMTGSSSPTSVVVPPG
;
A
#
# COMPACT_ATOMS: atom_id res chain seq x y z
N MET A 1 -6.78 -7.17 4.63
CA MET A 1 -8.12 -7.48 5.15
C MET A 1 -8.71 -8.58 4.29
N CYS A 2 -9.41 -9.55 4.87
CA CYS A 2 -10.15 -10.56 4.11
C CYS A 2 -11.56 -10.69 4.68
N GLY A 3 -12.56 -10.92 3.82
CA GLY A 3 -13.94 -11.03 4.28
C GLY A 3 -14.95 -11.29 3.16
N PRO A 4 -16.11 -11.89 3.47
CA PRO A 4 -17.07 -12.36 2.48
C PRO A 4 -17.66 -11.23 1.61
N LEU A 5 -17.63 -10.00 2.11
CA LEU A 5 -18.17 -8.81 1.48
C LEU A 5 -17.13 -8.01 0.67
N VAL A 6 -15.84 -8.32 0.83
CA VAL A 6 -14.75 -7.66 0.10
C VAL A 6 -14.90 -7.98 -1.39
N ARG A 7 -14.91 -6.96 -2.24
CA ARG A 7 -15.08 -7.12 -3.68
C ARG A 7 -14.59 -5.90 -4.46
N ASP A 8 -14.18 -6.15 -5.70
CA ASP A 8 -14.17 -5.15 -6.75
C ASP A 8 -15.61 -4.89 -7.24
N GLY A 9 -15.85 -3.70 -7.80
CA GLY A 9 -17.12 -3.34 -8.41
C GLY A 9 -17.06 -3.41 -9.93
N THR A 10 -18.21 -3.34 -10.57
CA THR A 10 -18.30 -3.15 -12.04
C THR A 10 -18.21 -1.69 -12.44
N VAL A 11 -18.31 -0.75 -11.49
CA VAL A 11 -18.20 0.70 -11.73
C VAL A 11 -17.21 1.35 -10.76
N THR A 12 -16.73 2.54 -11.14
CA THR A 12 -15.83 3.38 -10.33
C THR A 12 -16.56 4.48 -9.55
N THR A 13 -17.88 4.57 -9.68
CA THR A 13 -18.68 5.53 -8.91
C THR A 13 -18.72 5.15 -7.43
N THR A 14 -18.89 6.16 -6.58
CA THR A 14 -18.81 5.98 -5.13
C THR A 14 -20.04 5.25 -4.61
N ILE A 15 -19.83 4.10 -3.95
CA ILE A 15 -20.89 3.30 -3.30
C ILE A 15 -21.81 4.17 -2.44
N PRO A 16 -23.15 4.17 -2.58
CA PRO A 16 -24.04 5.07 -1.84
C PRO A 16 -24.04 4.81 -0.33
N THR A 17 -24.36 5.80 0.51
CA THR A 17 -24.62 5.54 1.95
C THR A 17 -26.09 5.41 2.29
N ASN A 18 -26.98 5.87 1.40
CA ASN A 18 -28.41 5.68 1.57
C ASN A 18 -28.79 4.36 0.88
N PRO A 19 -29.26 3.36 1.62
CA PRO A 19 -29.62 2.06 1.05
C PRO A 19 -30.67 2.14 -0.06
N THR A 20 -31.52 3.17 -0.11
CA THR A 20 -32.49 3.36 -1.21
C THR A 20 -31.85 3.58 -2.57
N GLN A 21 -30.55 3.86 -2.62
CA GLN A 21 -29.76 4.02 -3.84
C GLN A 21 -28.98 2.76 -4.22
N CYS A 22 -29.13 1.68 -3.45
CA CYS A 22 -28.50 0.39 -3.66
C CYS A 22 -29.54 -0.66 -4.06
N ASN A 23 -29.13 -1.64 -4.85
CA ASN A 23 -29.97 -2.76 -5.24
C ASN A 23 -30.57 -3.46 -4.01
N ASN A 24 -31.87 -3.76 -4.07
CA ASN A 24 -32.63 -4.40 -2.99
C ASN A 24 -32.52 -3.69 -1.62
N LEU A 25 -32.32 -2.36 -1.63
CA LEU A 25 -32.15 -1.56 -0.42
C LEU A 25 -30.95 -2.01 0.44
N ASN A 26 -29.92 -2.61 -0.18
CA ASN A 26 -28.79 -3.18 0.56
C ASN A 26 -27.45 -3.02 -0.18
N CYS A 27 -26.67 -2.05 0.27
CA CYS A 27 -25.35 -1.77 -0.31
C CYS A 27 -24.31 -2.87 -0.05
N ASN A 28 -24.49 -3.73 0.97
CA ASN A 28 -23.56 -4.84 1.19
C ASN A 28 -23.66 -5.92 0.10
N THR A 29 -24.83 -6.07 -0.52
CA THR A 29 -25.11 -7.06 -1.57
C THR A 29 -25.21 -6.47 -2.96
N ASP A 30 -25.02 -5.14 -3.11
CA ASP A 30 -24.96 -4.50 -4.41
C ASP A 30 -23.55 -4.60 -5.01
N TYR A 31 -23.36 -5.63 -5.84
CA TYR A 31 -22.08 -5.96 -6.49
C TYR A 31 -21.68 -4.96 -7.59
N THR A 32 -22.54 -3.99 -7.92
CA THR A 32 -22.20 -2.91 -8.84
C THR A 32 -20.98 -2.13 -8.32
N PHE A 33 -20.92 -1.92 -7.01
CA PHE A 33 -19.89 -1.11 -6.37
C PHE A 33 -18.79 -1.94 -5.71
N GLY A 34 -17.55 -1.43 -5.80
CA GLY A 34 -16.42 -1.94 -5.04
C GLY A 34 -16.60 -1.66 -3.55
N MET A 35 -16.24 -2.64 -2.73
CA MET A 35 -16.41 -2.56 -1.28
C MET A 35 -15.29 -3.30 -0.57
N HIS A 36 -14.45 -2.56 0.15
CA HIS A 36 -13.35 -3.12 0.95
C HIS A 36 -13.71 -3.19 2.43
N GLU A 37 -14.40 -2.17 2.95
CA GLU A 37 -14.99 -2.16 4.29
C GLU A 37 -16.51 -2.24 4.15
N ASP A 38 -17.20 -2.95 5.03
CA ASP A 38 -18.66 -3.12 4.90
C ASP A 38 -19.43 -1.85 5.32
N PHE A 39 -20.70 -1.81 4.90
CA PHE A 39 -21.61 -0.70 5.17
C PHE A 39 -21.71 -0.35 6.65
N TYR A 40 -21.88 -1.33 7.55
CA TYR A 40 -22.10 -1.05 8.96
C TYR A 40 -20.84 -0.53 9.64
N SER A 41 -19.68 -1.09 9.30
CA SER A 41 -18.38 -0.58 9.75
C SER A 41 -18.18 0.88 9.35
N TYR A 42 -18.49 1.23 8.10
CA TYR A 42 -18.38 2.61 7.62
C TYR A 42 -19.39 3.56 8.28
N ILE A 43 -20.66 3.15 8.39
CA ILE A 43 -21.69 3.99 9.00
C ILE A 43 -21.45 4.18 10.50
N HIS A 44 -20.86 3.18 11.18
CA HIS A 44 -20.38 3.32 12.55
C HIS A 44 -19.31 4.41 12.63
N CYS A 45 -18.24 4.34 11.82
CA CYS A 45 -17.22 5.39 11.78
C CYS A 45 -17.80 6.78 11.45
N ARG A 46 -18.70 6.88 10.47
CA ARG A 46 -19.35 8.16 10.13
C ARG A 46 -20.19 8.70 11.28
N SER A 47 -20.84 7.83 12.04
CA SER A 47 -21.68 8.22 13.17
C SER A 47 -20.92 8.35 14.48
N ARG A 48 -19.63 8.01 14.49
CA ARG A 48 -18.77 8.05 15.66
C ARG A 48 -18.18 9.44 15.88
N LEU A 49 -18.11 9.84 17.14
CA LEU A 49 -17.41 11.04 17.56
C LEU A 49 -15.92 10.89 17.20
N ARG A 50 -15.35 11.86 16.48
CA ARG A 50 -13.91 11.90 16.23
C ARG A 50 -13.14 12.08 17.53
N ASP A 51 -11.89 11.65 17.57
CA ASP A 51 -11.01 12.03 18.67
C ASP A 51 -10.64 13.52 18.54
N THR A 52 -11.19 14.32 19.46
CA THR A 52 -11.00 15.78 19.49
C THR A 52 -9.63 16.18 20.03
N ARG A 53 -8.84 15.23 20.55
CA ARG A 53 -7.43 15.44 20.97
C ARG A 53 -6.47 15.49 19.78
N LEU A 54 -6.90 15.05 18.61
CA LEU A 54 -6.08 15.06 17.40
C LEU A 54 -5.85 16.47 16.87
N PHE A 55 -4.60 16.74 16.49
CA PHE A 55 -4.17 17.99 15.88
C PHE A 55 -4.86 18.23 14.53
N THR A 56 -5.31 19.47 14.32
CA THR A 56 -6.00 19.92 13.11
C THR A 56 -5.39 21.16 12.49
N ALA A 57 -4.26 21.65 13.02
CA ALA A 57 -3.67 22.92 12.63
C ALA A 57 -4.70 24.05 12.69
N ASP A 58 -4.83 24.80 11.61
CA ASP A 58 -5.78 25.89 11.40
C ASP A 58 -7.09 25.43 10.73
N ARG A 59 -7.29 24.11 10.53
CA ARG A 59 -8.46 23.58 9.81
C ARG A 59 -9.70 23.59 10.69
N ASN A 60 -10.79 24.16 10.17
CA ASN A 60 -12.10 24.12 10.83
C ASN A 60 -12.88 22.84 10.48
N ILE A 61 -12.95 21.90 11.43
CA ILE A 61 -13.77 20.69 11.32
C ILE A 61 -15.19 21.01 11.79
N ARG A 62 -16.12 21.20 10.85
CA ARG A 62 -17.49 21.65 11.13
C ARG A 62 -18.35 20.63 11.88
N ILE A 63 -18.06 19.33 11.74
CA ILE A 63 -18.82 18.25 12.38
C ILE A 63 -17.83 17.26 12.99
N ASN A 64 -18.03 16.87 14.25
CA ASN A 64 -17.11 16.00 14.98
C ASN A 64 -17.27 14.51 14.61
N GLN A 65 -17.39 14.17 13.33
CA GLN A 65 -17.45 12.77 12.87
C GLN A 65 -16.04 12.21 12.64
N ALA A 66 -15.81 10.93 12.94
CA ALA A 66 -14.52 10.27 12.70
C ALA A 66 -14.17 10.14 11.19
N THR A 67 -15.11 10.44 10.29
CA THR A 67 -14.83 10.61 8.86
C THR A 67 -14.23 11.97 8.49
N ARG A 68 -14.02 12.86 9.46
CA ARG A 68 -13.50 14.21 9.24
C ARG A 68 -12.22 14.42 10.04
N THR A 69 -11.13 14.57 9.31
CA THR A 69 -9.78 14.77 9.87
C THR A 69 -9.21 16.10 9.40
N ARG A 70 -7.97 16.42 9.80
CA ARG A 70 -7.22 17.57 9.24
C ARG A 70 -7.12 17.49 7.71
N GLN A 71 -6.89 16.28 7.18
CA GLN A 71 -6.71 16.04 5.74
C GLN A 71 -8.04 16.01 4.98
N ASN A 72 -9.13 15.65 5.66
CA ASN A 72 -10.46 15.52 5.06
C ASN A 72 -11.54 16.25 5.89
N SER A 73 -11.38 17.57 6.09
CA SER A 73 -12.27 18.36 6.96
C SER A 73 -13.74 18.37 6.50
N ASN A 74 -13.96 18.18 5.20
CA ASN A 74 -15.29 18.18 4.58
C ASN A 74 -15.96 16.79 4.59
N GLY A 75 -15.24 15.72 4.95
CA GLY A 75 -15.76 14.36 4.92
C GLY A 75 -16.01 13.85 3.49
N ASN A 76 -15.18 14.29 2.53
CA ASN A 76 -15.21 13.79 1.16
C ASN A 76 -14.97 12.28 1.16
N ARG A 77 -15.65 11.57 0.26
CA ARG A 77 -15.67 10.12 0.27
C ARG A 77 -15.56 9.56 -1.14
N ARG A 78 -14.79 8.48 -1.28
CA ARG A 78 -14.58 7.75 -2.54
C ARG A 78 -15.03 6.28 -2.46
N GLY A 79 -15.13 5.74 -1.25
CA GLY A 79 -15.64 4.40 -0.96
C GLY A 79 -16.03 4.30 0.51
N TYR A 80 -16.25 3.09 1.01
CA TYR A 80 -16.32 2.87 2.45
C TYR A 80 -14.93 2.82 3.04
N GLU A 81 -14.66 3.81 3.89
CA GLU A 81 -13.40 4.03 4.57
C GLU A 81 -13.64 4.87 5.81
N CYS A 82 -12.91 4.59 6.89
CA CYS A 82 -12.80 5.47 8.04
C CYS A 82 -11.54 6.36 7.97
N PRO A 83 -11.64 7.65 7.56
CA PRO A 83 -10.51 8.58 7.50
C PRO A 83 -9.66 8.67 8.76
N GLU A 84 -10.22 8.61 9.96
CA GLU A 84 -9.43 8.62 11.20
C GLU A 84 -8.54 7.37 11.34
N GLU A 85 -9.05 6.19 10.94
CA GLU A 85 -8.28 4.94 10.93
C GLU A 85 -7.20 4.93 9.84
N LYS A 86 -7.49 5.54 8.68
CA LYS A 86 -6.50 5.74 7.62
C LYS A 86 -5.40 6.70 8.07
N ASP A 87 -5.77 7.85 8.64
CA ASP A 87 -4.86 8.95 8.89
C ASP A 87 -3.97 8.74 10.12
N TYR A 88 -4.47 8.05 11.14
CA TYR A 88 -3.80 7.91 12.43
C TYR A 88 -3.56 6.43 12.76
N TYR A 89 -2.28 6.10 12.93
CA TYR A 89 -1.83 4.75 13.24
C TYR A 89 -0.78 4.77 14.36
N PRO A 90 -0.82 3.83 15.33
CA PRO A 90 -1.82 2.78 15.54
C PRO A 90 -3.22 3.30 15.86
N TYR A 91 -4.25 2.63 15.34
CA TYR A 91 -5.63 3.10 15.52
C TYR A 91 -6.25 2.58 16.82
N TRP A 92 -6.82 3.46 17.64
CA TRP A 92 -7.34 3.13 18.98
C TRP A 92 -8.75 2.50 18.99
N HIS A 93 -9.42 2.41 17.85
CA HIS A 93 -10.69 1.71 17.70
C HIS A 93 -10.53 0.40 16.93
N PRO A 94 -11.53 -0.50 16.97
CA PRO A 94 -11.52 -1.71 16.15
C PRO A 94 -11.35 -1.37 14.67
N THR A 95 -10.50 -2.14 14.02
CA THR A 95 -10.24 -2.08 12.57
C THR A 95 -10.35 -3.48 11.98
N PRO A 96 -10.89 -3.66 10.77
CA PRO A 96 -10.88 -4.94 10.07
C PRO A 96 -9.52 -5.22 9.39
N TRP A 97 -8.60 -4.26 9.43
CA TRP A 97 -7.28 -4.37 8.83
C TRP A 97 -6.30 -5.07 9.78
N LYS A 98 -5.80 -6.22 9.34
CA LYS A 98 -4.68 -6.94 9.95
C LYS A 98 -3.37 -6.30 9.50
N ASP A 99 -2.53 -5.87 10.43
CA ASP A 99 -1.27 -5.19 10.12
C ASP A 99 -0.21 -6.21 9.65
N ILE A 100 0.53 -5.90 8.59
CA ILE A 100 1.61 -6.75 8.04
C ILE A 100 2.97 -6.24 8.50
N ALA A 101 3.27 -4.97 8.16
CA ALA A 101 4.55 -4.36 8.45
C ALA A 101 4.44 -2.83 8.59
N VAL A 102 5.37 -2.25 9.35
CA VAL A 102 5.56 -0.80 9.52
C VAL A 102 7.02 -0.47 9.22
N LEU A 103 7.25 0.17 8.07
CA LEU A 103 8.57 0.64 7.67
C LEU A 103 8.69 2.12 8.02
N THR A 104 9.65 2.48 8.87
CA THR A 104 9.77 3.82 9.46
C THR A 104 11.21 4.33 9.41
N ASN A 105 11.39 5.65 9.29
CA ASN A 105 12.72 6.26 9.43
C ASN A 105 13.14 6.38 10.91
N ASP A 106 12.19 6.22 11.83
CA ASP A 106 12.39 6.28 13.28
C ASP A 106 11.96 4.94 13.90
N VAL A 107 12.94 4.02 13.99
CA VAL A 107 12.72 2.66 14.52
C VAL A 107 12.57 2.63 16.04
N SER A 108 12.88 3.73 16.74
CA SER A 108 12.62 3.82 18.19
C SER A 108 11.13 3.70 18.53
N ARG A 109 10.26 3.91 17.53
CA ARG A 109 8.80 3.76 17.63
C ARG A 109 8.31 2.33 17.43
N CYS A 110 9.16 1.42 16.98
CA CYS A 110 8.73 0.04 16.72
C CYS A 110 8.09 -0.64 17.94
N PRO A 111 8.57 -0.48 19.19
CA PRO A 111 7.87 -0.99 20.36
C PRO A 111 6.42 -0.48 20.47
N MET A 112 6.17 0.78 20.14
CA MET A 112 4.82 1.34 20.12
C MET A 112 3.99 0.71 19.00
N TYR A 113 4.51 0.62 17.77
CA TYR A 113 3.78 0.02 16.64
C TYR A 113 3.41 -1.45 16.88
N THR A 114 4.33 -2.25 17.42
CA THR A 114 4.11 -3.68 17.64
C THR A 114 3.16 -3.96 18.80
N THR A 115 3.28 -3.21 19.91
CA THR A 115 2.44 -3.41 21.10
C THR A 115 1.05 -2.79 20.96
N GLU A 116 0.92 -1.69 20.22
CA GLU A 116 -0.35 -1.03 20.03
C GLU A 116 -1.12 -1.58 18.82
N SER A 117 -0.60 -2.48 18.00
CA SER A 117 -1.39 -3.04 16.87
C SER A 117 -2.63 -3.83 17.35
N HIS A 118 -3.74 -3.72 16.62
CA HIS A 118 -4.95 -4.53 16.87
C HIS A 118 -4.71 -6.03 16.61
N ASN A 119 -3.58 -6.40 15.99
CA ASN A 119 -3.16 -7.80 15.87
C ASN A 119 -3.04 -8.48 17.24
N VAL A 120 -2.50 -7.74 18.23
CA VAL A 120 -2.13 -8.27 19.55
C VAL A 120 -2.82 -7.56 20.72
N LYS A 121 -3.37 -6.36 20.51
CA LYS A 121 -3.99 -5.56 21.57
C LYS A 121 -5.49 -5.39 21.32
N ASP A 122 -6.29 -5.82 22.30
CA ASP A 122 -7.74 -5.63 22.31
C ASP A 122 -8.11 -4.16 22.08
N ARG A 123 -9.28 -3.98 21.48
CA ARG A 123 -9.93 -2.68 21.29
C ARG A 123 -11.24 -2.63 22.02
N TRP A 124 -11.73 -1.42 22.23
CA TRP A 124 -13.01 -1.18 22.86
C TRP A 124 -13.78 -0.14 22.07
N TYR A 125 -15.09 -0.28 22.03
CA TYR A 125 -15.94 0.66 21.30
C TYR A 125 -17.35 0.69 21.86
N CYS A 126 -18.05 1.77 21.56
CA CYS A 126 -19.45 1.88 21.87
C CYS A 126 -20.30 1.17 20.80
N ASP A 127 -20.88 0.04 21.18
CA ASP A 127 -21.72 -0.80 20.34
C ASP A 127 -23.16 -0.30 20.32
N VAL A 128 -23.73 -0.23 19.12
CA VAL A 128 -25.09 0.23 18.86
C VAL A 128 -25.76 -0.73 17.86
N SER A 129 -27.08 -0.79 17.85
CA SER A 129 -27.80 -1.71 16.97
C SER A 129 -27.60 -1.40 15.49
N SER A 130 -27.65 -2.43 14.64
CA SER A 130 -27.63 -2.29 13.18
C SER A 130 -28.79 -1.42 12.68
N SER A 131 -29.95 -1.47 13.32
CA SER A 131 -31.11 -0.61 13.01
C SER A 131 -30.80 0.87 13.24
N TYR A 132 -30.07 1.20 14.30
CA TYR A 132 -29.60 2.56 14.53
C TYR A 132 -28.61 3.01 13.45
N LEU A 133 -27.64 2.17 13.09
CA LEU A 133 -26.72 2.46 11.99
C LEU A 133 -27.48 2.62 10.66
N TYR A 134 -28.46 1.77 10.37
CA TYR A 134 -29.31 1.90 9.18
C TYR A 134 -30.08 3.23 9.18
N MET A 135 -30.68 3.65 10.30
CA MET A 135 -31.32 4.96 10.40
C MET A 135 -30.32 6.11 10.21
N ARG A 136 -29.11 5.99 10.78
CA ARG A 136 -28.02 6.96 10.59
C ARG A 136 -27.48 6.97 9.17
N SER A 137 -27.75 5.95 8.36
CA SER A 137 -27.27 5.87 6.97
C SER A 137 -27.92 6.92 6.05
N THR A 138 -29.16 7.29 6.36
CA THR A 138 -29.96 8.28 5.61
C THR A 138 -29.83 9.71 6.15
N SER A 139 -29.17 9.90 7.31
CA SER A 139 -28.97 11.21 7.94
C SER A 139 -27.49 11.49 8.24
N ASN A 140 -26.94 12.54 7.65
CA ASN A 140 -25.55 12.97 7.91
C ASN A 140 -25.49 14.05 8.99
N SER A 141 -26.12 13.81 10.14
CA SER A 141 -26.17 14.77 11.25
C SER A 141 -24.96 14.67 12.18
N GLY A 142 -24.53 15.83 12.69
CA GLY A 142 -23.53 15.95 13.76
C GLY A 142 -24.06 15.67 15.17
N ASN A 143 -25.37 15.42 15.31
CA ASN A 143 -26.00 15.17 16.61
C ASN A 143 -26.01 13.67 16.92
N ASN A 144 -26.11 13.31 18.20
CA ASN A 144 -26.15 11.93 18.71
C ASN A 144 -25.03 11.07 18.12
N LEU A 145 -23.79 11.57 18.16
CA LEU A 145 -22.64 10.80 17.70
C LEU A 145 -22.33 9.70 18.71
N ILE A 146 -21.97 8.52 18.20
CA ILE A 146 -21.55 7.36 18.98
C ILE A 146 -20.29 7.75 19.78
N PRO A 147 -20.32 7.72 21.11
CA PRO A 147 -19.17 8.12 21.93
C PRO A 147 -17.96 7.19 21.79
N ILE A 148 -16.79 7.72 22.16
CA ILE A 148 -15.50 7.00 22.10
C ILE A 148 -14.90 6.67 23.46
N THR A 149 -15.54 7.10 24.56
CA THR A 149 -15.14 6.74 25.93
C THR A 149 -16.16 5.83 26.56
N LYS A 150 -15.71 5.02 27.52
CA LYS A 150 -16.55 4.06 28.24
C LYS A 150 -17.68 4.77 28.96
N GLU A 151 -17.35 5.81 29.73
CA GLU A 151 -18.28 6.54 30.59
C GLU A 151 -19.40 7.16 29.77
N ALA A 152 -19.06 7.78 28.63
CA ALA A 152 -20.05 8.39 27.76
C ALA A 152 -20.92 7.34 27.05
N CYS A 153 -20.32 6.21 26.66
CA CYS A 153 -21.04 5.12 26.03
C CYS A 153 -22.09 4.48 26.95
N GLU A 154 -21.74 4.24 28.22
CA GLU A 154 -22.63 3.60 29.21
C GLU A 154 -23.86 4.46 29.52
N THR A 155 -23.78 5.77 29.30
CA THR A 155 -24.92 6.70 29.40
C THR A 155 -25.59 7.02 28.06
N PHE A 156 -25.05 6.53 26.94
CA PHE A 156 -25.53 6.87 25.61
C PHE A 156 -26.80 6.10 25.28
N THR A 157 -27.88 6.84 25.06
CA THR A 157 -29.16 6.28 24.61
C THR A 157 -29.49 6.79 23.21
N TYR A 158 -30.20 5.97 22.44
CA TYR A 158 -30.62 6.31 21.10
C TYR A 158 -31.99 5.71 20.78
N THR A 159 -32.74 6.38 19.92
CA THR A 159 -34.08 5.95 19.53
C THR A 159 -34.08 5.42 18.10
N VAL A 160 -34.76 4.29 17.88
CA VAL A 160 -35.08 3.77 16.54
C VAL A 160 -36.60 3.62 16.45
N GLY A 161 -37.22 4.35 15.53
CA GLY A 161 -38.68 4.50 15.52
C GLY A 161 -39.15 5.16 16.82
N ASN A 162 -39.95 4.43 17.62
CA ASN A 162 -40.46 4.89 18.91
C ASN A 162 -39.83 4.16 20.12
N VAL A 163 -38.78 3.37 19.90
CA VAL A 163 -38.15 2.56 20.96
C VAL A 163 -36.79 3.15 21.28
N GLN A 164 -36.54 3.41 22.57
CA GLN A 164 -35.25 3.85 23.09
C GLN A 164 -34.39 2.63 23.47
N TYR A 165 -33.13 2.68 23.08
CA TYR A 165 -32.12 1.66 23.33
C TYR A 165 -30.93 2.30 24.05
N ASN A 166 -30.19 1.47 24.80
CA ASN A 166 -28.93 1.84 25.40
C ASN A 166 -27.78 1.27 24.55
N ALA A 167 -26.70 2.03 24.40
CA ALA A 167 -25.47 1.49 23.85
C ALA A 167 -24.70 0.68 24.89
N THR A 168 -23.79 -0.16 24.41
CA THR A 168 -22.99 -1.03 25.26
C THR A 168 -21.53 -0.82 24.97
N TRP A 169 -20.72 -0.58 26.00
CA TRP A 169 -19.27 -0.57 25.84
C TRP A 169 -18.76 -2.00 25.64
N ARG A 170 -18.33 -2.32 24.42
CA ARG A 170 -17.99 -3.69 24.00
C ARG A 170 -16.49 -3.84 23.75
N ARG A 171 -15.95 -4.96 24.21
CA ARG A 171 -14.61 -5.45 23.86
C ARG A 171 -14.61 -6.01 22.44
N SER A 172 -13.69 -5.53 21.62
CA SER A 172 -13.27 -6.16 20.37
C SER A 172 -11.95 -6.86 20.64
N PRO A 173 -11.92 -8.21 20.66
CA PRO A 173 -10.67 -8.95 20.84
C PRO A 173 -9.65 -8.58 19.76
N ALA A 174 -8.36 -8.63 20.13
CA ALA A 174 -7.27 -8.60 19.16
C ALA A 174 -7.46 -9.68 18.09
N HIS A 175 -6.87 -9.49 16.91
CA HIS A 175 -6.97 -10.48 15.83
C HIS A 175 -6.33 -11.83 16.18
N GLY A 176 -5.50 -11.90 17.22
CA GLY A 176 -4.87 -13.13 17.66
C GLY A 176 -3.79 -13.62 16.69
N ILE A 177 -3.13 -12.69 16.00
CA ILE A 177 -2.02 -12.96 15.07
C ILE A 177 -0.77 -12.22 15.55
N ALA A 178 0.39 -12.55 14.96
CA ALA A 178 1.64 -11.87 15.29
C ALA A 178 1.52 -10.35 15.12
N ALA A 179 2.23 -9.60 15.98
CA ALA A 179 2.42 -8.17 15.79
C ALA A 179 3.02 -7.89 14.39
N PRO A 180 2.75 -6.73 13.78
CA PRO A 180 3.35 -6.39 12.49
C PRO A 180 4.87 -6.39 12.60
N SER A 181 5.55 -6.78 11.54
CA SER A 181 6.98 -6.51 11.43
C SER A 181 7.22 -5.01 11.52
N CYS A 182 8.29 -4.58 12.17
CA CYS A 182 8.66 -3.17 12.21
C CYS A 182 10.16 -3.03 12.02
N GLY A 183 10.55 -2.12 11.15
CA GLY A 183 11.95 -1.89 10.83
C GLY A 183 12.16 -0.62 10.03
N ARG A 184 13.42 -0.36 9.70
CA ARG A 184 13.83 0.82 8.96
C ARG A 184 13.30 0.81 7.53
N ASN A 185 12.79 1.95 7.08
CA ASN A 185 12.40 2.11 5.68
C ASN A 185 13.62 2.26 4.76
N MET A 186 13.49 1.86 3.49
CA MET A 186 14.51 2.12 2.47
C MET A 186 14.63 3.63 2.23
N TRP A 187 15.82 4.08 1.80
CA TRP A 187 16.03 5.49 1.50
C TRP A 187 15.55 5.86 0.09
N SER A 188 14.76 6.93 -0.02
CA SER A 188 14.60 7.66 -1.27
C SER A 188 14.52 9.15 -1.00
N ARG A 189 14.55 9.93 -2.08
CA ARG A 189 14.23 11.35 -2.01
C ARG A 189 12.78 11.56 -1.55
N ASP A 190 12.60 12.52 -0.65
CA ASP A 190 11.29 12.94 -0.17
C ASP A 190 10.32 13.26 -1.32
N ASN A 191 9.08 12.76 -1.19
CA ASN A 191 7.98 13.00 -2.14
C ASN A 191 8.33 12.66 -3.60
N HIS A 192 9.13 11.61 -3.82
CA HIS A 192 9.48 11.12 -5.14
C HIS A 192 9.07 9.65 -5.31
N LEU A 193 8.45 9.35 -6.44
CA LEU A 193 8.17 7.99 -6.87
C LEU A 193 9.39 7.41 -7.59
N GLY A 194 9.53 6.08 -7.57
CA GLY A 194 10.53 5.38 -8.33
C GLY A 194 11.47 4.54 -7.47
N ASN A 195 12.71 4.43 -7.93
CA ASN A 195 13.67 3.50 -7.39
C ASN A 195 14.42 4.06 -6.17
N THR A 196 14.66 3.18 -5.19
CA THR A 196 15.59 3.37 -4.08
C THR A 196 17.04 3.18 -4.57
N VAL A 197 18.00 3.27 -3.64
CA VAL A 197 19.40 2.91 -3.87
C VAL A 197 19.48 1.53 -4.53
N GLY A 198 20.29 1.42 -5.59
CA GLY A 198 20.42 0.18 -6.38
C GLY A 198 19.46 0.07 -7.57
N GLY A 199 18.60 1.06 -7.82
CA GLY A 199 17.76 1.11 -9.02
C GLY A 199 16.58 0.14 -8.99
N GLN A 200 16.22 -0.36 -7.81
CA GLN A 200 15.00 -1.14 -7.56
C GLN A 200 13.99 -0.27 -6.83
N THR A 201 12.70 -0.53 -6.93
CA THR A 201 11.70 0.21 -6.13
C THR A 201 11.63 -0.32 -4.72
N PHE A 202 11.07 0.50 -3.84
CA PHE A 202 10.57 0.07 -2.54
C PHE A 202 9.84 -1.26 -2.63
N ASN A 203 10.31 -2.22 -1.83
CA ASN A 203 9.73 -3.53 -1.72
C ASN A 203 9.82 -4.00 -0.27
N TYR A 204 8.97 -4.97 0.06
CA TYR A 204 8.94 -5.66 1.33
C TYR A 204 8.59 -7.11 1.06
N ASN A 205 9.41 -8.03 1.55
CA ASN A 205 9.15 -9.45 1.43
C ASN A 205 8.07 -9.87 2.43
N TRP A 206 6.85 -10.06 1.92
CA TRP A 206 5.72 -10.49 2.73
C TRP A 206 5.48 -11.98 2.58
N THR A 207 5.63 -12.73 3.68
CA THR A 207 5.17 -14.12 3.76
C THR A 207 3.64 -14.15 3.84
N ILE A 208 3.01 -14.71 2.82
CA ILE A 208 1.55 -14.85 2.76
C ILE A 208 1.07 -15.71 3.95
N PRO A 209 0.15 -15.20 4.80
CA PRO A 209 -0.32 -15.94 5.95
C PRO A 209 -1.21 -17.11 5.52
N ASN A 210 -1.31 -18.14 6.37
CA ASN A 210 -2.27 -19.23 6.20
C ASN A 210 -3.70 -18.79 6.60
N ASP A 211 -4.19 -17.71 6.01
CA ASP A 211 -5.53 -17.13 6.20
C ASP A 211 -6.33 -17.31 4.91
N VAL A 212 -6.61 -18.58 4.57
CA VAL A 212 -7.24 -18.97 3.30
C VAL A 212 -8.57 -18.26 3.13
N ASN A 213 -8.67 -17.46 2.05
CA ASN A 213 -9.85 -16.66 1.75
C ASN A 213 -9.84 -16.22 0.28
N GLU A 214 -10.98 -16.33 -0.39
CA GLU A 214 -11.11 -15.92 -1.80
C GLU A 214 -11.26 -14.40 -1.99
N LYS A 215 -11.41 -13.64 -0.90
CA LYS A 215 -11.75 -12.21 -0.93
C LYS A 215 -10.91 -11.43 0.05
N CYS A 216 -9.70 -11.07 -0.38
CA CYS A 216 -8.76 -10.24 0.35
C CYS A 216 -8.46 -8.94 -0.40
N VAL A 217 -8.03 -7.94 0.37
CA VAL A 217 -7.50 -6.67 -0.14
C VAL A 217 -6.28 -6.27 0.68
N LEU A 218 -5.27 -5.77 -0.02
CA LEU A 218 -4.06 -5.21 0.56
C LEU A 218 -4.20 -3.69 0.58
N ARG A 219 -3.75 -3.08 1.67
CA ARG A 219 -3.69 -1.63 1.79
C ARG A 219 -2.29 -1.22 2.20
N MET A 220 -1.74 -0.26 1.48
CA MET A 220 -0.52 0.43 1.85
C MET A 220 -0.89 1.82 2.34
N ARG A 221 -0.33 2.22 3.49
CA ARG A 221 -0.39 3.60 3.98
C ARG A 221 1.01 4.16 3.92
N TYR A 222 1.18 5.33 3.31
CA TYR A 222 2.46 6.03 3.28
C TYR A 222 2.28 7.40 3.91
N ASN A 223 3.05 7.63 4.95
CA ASN A 223 3.03 8.85 5.72
C ASN A 223 4.21 9.73 5.30
N ILE A 224 3.92 10.94 4.87
CA ILE A 224 4.93 11.98 4.68
C ILE A 224 4.95 12.78 5.97
N SER A 225 5.82 12.40 6.91
CA SER A 225 6.09 13.19 8.10
C SER A 225 7.05 14.32 7.74
N THR A 226 6.84 15.48 8.33
CA THR A 226 7.70 16.65 8.16
C THR A 226 8.42 16.92 9.45
N GLY A 227 9.70 17.29 9.38
CA GLY A 227 10.49 17.64 10.55
C GLY A 227 10.14 19.01 11.13
N ASP A 228 9.26 19.80 10.52
CA ASP A 228 9.05 21.22 10.83
C ASP A 228 8.56 21.53 12.25
N TYR A 229 7.91 20.59 12.92
CA TYR A 229 7.47 20.72 14.31
C TYR A 229 7.56 19.37 15.04
N ASP A 230 7.45 19.40 16.37
CA ASP A 230 7.42 18.18 17.18
C ASP A 230 6.13 17.39 16.93
N ARG A 231 6.23 16.37 16.08
CA ARG A 231 5.10 15.50 15.74
C ARG A 231 4.49 14.82 16.96
N ASP A 232 5.30 14.39 17.92
CA ASP A 232 4.87 13.46 18.97
C ASP A 232 4.22 14.19 20.14
N ASN A 233 4.55 15.46 20.36
CA ASN A 233 3.90 16.31 21.36
C ASN A 233 2.83 17.26 20.78
N THR A 234 2.58 17.22 19.46
CA THR A 234 1.57 18.07 18.82
C THR A 234 0.18 17.44 18.85
N THR A 235 -0.68 17.99 19.72
CA THR A 235 -2.09 17.61 19.90
C THR A 235 -3.05 18.74 19.49
N SER A 236 -4.35 18.57 19.75
CA SER A 236 -5.35 19.63 19.55
C SER A 236 -5.12 20.90 20.38
N ALA A 237 -4.30 20.83 21.43
CA ALA A 237 -3.87 22.02 22.19
C ALA A 237 -3.06 23.01 21.34
N HIS A 238 -2.45 22.53 20.24
CA HIS A 238 -1.64 23.33 19.32
C HIS A 238 -2.41 23.75 18.06
N ASN A 239 -3.73 23.57 18.04
CA ASN A 239 -4.55 24.07 16.94
C ASN A 239 -4.45 25.59 16.87
N HIS A 240 -4.30 26.14 15.66
CA HIS A 240 -4.20 27.58 15.43
C HIS A 240 -5.35 28.06 14.53
N ARG A 241 -6.57 27.90 15.01
CA ARG A 241 -7.81 28.29 14.30
C ARG A 241 -8.24 29.73 14.61
N ARG A 242 -7.83 30.26 15.76
CA ARG A 242 -8.21 31.59 16.24
C ARG A 242 -6.96 32.45 16.43
N ARG A 243 -7.11 33.77 16.30
CA ARG A 243 -6.02 34.76 16.38
C ARG A 243 -5.17 34.75 17.66
N ARG A 244 -5.61 34.10 18.75
CA ARG A 244 -4.90 34.04 20.04
C ARG A 244 -4.36 32.64 20.35
N GLU A 245 -4.63 31.67 19.48
CA GLU A 245 -4.13 30.32 19.66
C GLU A 245 -2.70 30.25 19.15
N VAL A 246 -1.82 29.56 19.87
CA VAL A 246 -0.44 29.37 19.45
C VAL A 246 -0.37 28.01 18.75
N GLY A 247 0.18 28.01 17.54
CA GLY A 247 0.41 26.78 16.78
C GLY A 247 1.52 25.92 17.37
N PRO A 248 1.86 24.79 16.71
CA PRO A 248 3.08 24.08 17.04
C PRO A 248 4.32 24.96 16.83
N ASP A 249 5.37 24.71 17.61
CA ASP A 249 6.64 25.43 17.50
C ASP A 249 7.30 25.21 16.13
N VAL A 250 7.40 26.30 15.38
CA VAL A 250 8.11 26.39 14.09
C VAL A 250 9.18 27.49 14.09
N TRP A 251 9.39 28.17 15.23
CA TRP A 251 10.26 29.34 15.36
C TRP A 251 11.60 29.00 16.03
N THR A 252 11.62 28.08 17.00
CA THR A 252 12.83 27.79 17.80
C THR A 252 13.97 27.28 16.94
N ARG A 253 13.66 26.45 15.93
CA ARG A 253 14.67 25.93 14.99
C ARG A 253 15.28 27.01 14.08
N GLN A 254 14.63 28.16 13.99
CA GLN A 254 15.12 29.33 13.25
C GLN A 254 15.92 30.27 14.15
N GLY A 255 16.18 29.88 15.40
CA GLY A 255 16.90 30.69 16.38
C GLY A 255 16.07 31.84 16.97
N LEU A 256 14.74 31.75 16.93
CA LEU A 256 13.83 32.77 17.43
C LEU A 256 13.18 32.32 18.73
N THR A 257 12.88 33.27 19.60
CA THR A 257 11.90 33.08 20.68
C THR A 257 10.48 33.10 20.13
N GLN A 258 9.51 32.58 20.88
CA GLN A 258 8.11 32.62 20.45
C GLN A 258 7.61 34.05 20.14
N PRO A 259 7.82 35.08 20.98
CA PRO A 259 7.37 36.43 20.67
C PRO A 259 7.99 37.00 19.39
N GLU A 260 9.27 36.71 19.13
CA GLU A 260 9.93 37.11 17.89
C GLU A 260 9.35 36.36 16.69
N GLY A 261 9.11 35.06 16.82
CA GLY A 261 8.45 34.22 15.82
C GLY A 261 7.07 34.77 15.44
N ASP A 262 6.25 35.08 16.44
CA ASP A 262 4.89 35.64 16.27
C ASP A 262 4.94 36.99 15.53
N VAL A 263 5.81 37.92 15.97
CA VAL A 263 5.98 39.23 15.30
C VAL A 263 6.45 39.07 13.85
N ARG A 264 7.30 38.08 13.61
CA ARG A 264 7.87 37.78 12.29
C ARG A 264 7.00 36.82 11.46
N GLY A 265 5.84 36.39 11.97
CA GLY A 265 4.88 35.56 11.24
C GLY A 265 5.28 34.08 11.07
N TYR A 266 6.21 33.56 11.88
CA TYR A 266 6.57 32.14 11.94
C TYR A 266 5.47 31.35 12.64
N GLU A 267 4.37 31.13 11.93
CA GLU A 267 3.19 30.42 12.41
C GLU A 267 2.85 29.26 11.48
N PHE A 268 2.51 28.09 12.04
CA PHE A 268 2.05 26.95 11.24
C PHE A 268 0.57 27.10 10.84
N LYS A 269 0.32 27.89 9.79
CA LYS A 269 -1.01 28.11 9.18
C LYS A 269 -0.91 28.10 7.66
N ALA A 270 -2.04 28.12 6.96
CA ALA A 270 -2.03 28.23 5.51
C ALA A 270 -1.44 29.56 5.03
N ASP A 271 -0.54 29.48 4.05
CA ASP A 271 0.14 30.59 3.39
C ASP A 271 0.66 31.71 4.32
N PRO A 272 1.50 31.38 5.33
CA PRO A 272 1.97 32.35 6.29
C PRO A 272 2.87 33.39 5.60
N VAL A 273 2.75 34.64 6.06
CA VAL A 273 3.59 35.75 5.61
C VAL A 273 4.69 35.97 6.64
N VAL A 274 5.92 35.64 6.28
CA VAL A 274 7.07 35.55 7.18
C VAL A 274 8.07 36.66 6.89
N ASP A 275 8.47 37.39 7.93
CA ASP A 275 9.59 38.34 7.90
C ASP A 275 10.90 37.62 8.22
N ILE A 276 11.49 36.99 7.21
CA ILE A 276 12.77 36.28 7.36
C ILE A 276 13.97 37.23 7.53
N PHE A 277 13.79 38.53 7.27
CA PHE A 277 14.85 39.53 7.33
C PHE A 277 14.89 40.30 8.67
N GLY A 278 13.80 40.28 9.43
CA GLY A 278 13.65 41.09 10.65
C GLY A 278 13.56 42.59 10.36
N LEU A 279 13.26 42.97 9.11
CA LEU A 279 13.26 44.36 8.66
C LEU A 279 11.86 44.98 8.66
N ASN A 280 10.81 44.17 8.80
CA ASN A 280 9.39 44.51 8.66
C ASN A 280 9.01 45.23 7.34
N LYS A 281 9.94 45.35 6.40
CA LYS A 281 9.77 46.03 5.10
C LYS A 281 9.54 45.05 3.94
N LEU A 282 10.04 43.82 4.08
CA LEU A 282 9.90 42.77 3.08
C LEU A 282 9.51 41.48 3.80
N LYS A 283 8.38 40.91 3.41
CA LYS A 283 7.88 39.63 3.94
C LYS A 283 7.63 38.67 2.78
N LEU A 284 7.95 37.40 2.99
CA LEU A 284 7.74 36.35 2.00
C LEU A 284 6.48 35.56 2.36
N ARG A 285 5.69 35.18 1.36
CA ARG A 285 4.57 34.26 1.56
C ARG A 285 5.05 32.84 1.26
N LEU A 286 4.98 31.96 2.26
CA LEU A 286 5.29 30.55 2.07
C LEU A 286 4.07 29.86 1.44
N ALA A 287 4.27 28.95 0.48
CA ALA A 287 3.20 28.17 -0.12
C ALA A 287 2.91 26.92 0.74
N LEU A 288 2.31 27.14 1.92
CA LEU A 288 2.07 26.08 2.91
C LEU A 288 0.57 25.76 2.97
N ALA A 289 0.23 24.49 2.73
CA ALA A 289 -1.11 23.96 2.97
C ALA A 289 -1.09 22.99 4.16
N THR A 290 -1.65 23.39 5.31
CA THR A 290 -1.61 22.61 6.56
C THR A 290 -2.32 21.25 6.46
N GLN A 291 -3.28 21.11 5.55
CA GLN A 291 -3.89 19.81 5.21
C GLN A 291 -3.00 18.90 4.35
N GLN A 292 -1.93 19.43 3.75
CA GLN A 292 -0.99 18.70 2.90
C GLN A 292 0.35 18.42 3.59
N TYR A 293 0.62 19.08 4.71
CA TYR A 293 1.82 18.89 5.53
C TYR A 293 1.67 17.72 6.51
N GLY A 294 2.68 16.87 6.65
CA GLY A 294 2.67 15.81 7.67
C GLY A 294 1.53 14.79 7.50
N ARG A 295 1.25 14.29 6.30
CA ARG A 295 -0.02 13.59 5.95
C ARG A 295 0.16 12.12 5.57
N THR A 296 -0.92 11.35 5.73
CA THR A 296 -1.00 9.92 5.39
C THR A 296 -1.85 9.71 4.15
N PHE A 297 -1.24 9.15 3.12
CA PHE A 297 -1.95 8.64 1.95
C PHE A 297 -2.25 7.16 2.13
N GLN A 298 -3.06 6.63 1.23
CA GLN A 298 -3.19 5.20 1.09
C GLN A 298 -3.37 4.83 -0.38
N ASP A 299 -3.03 3.58 -0.67
CA ASP A 299 -3.47 2.86 -1.85
C ASP A 299 -4.03 1.51 -1.41
N ARG A 300 -5.03 1.02 -2.15
CA ARG A 300 -5.67 -0.28 -1.91
C ARG A 300 -5.58 -1.09 -3.20
N SER A 301 -5.25 -2.38 -3.09
CA SER A 301 -5.19 -3.28 -4.23
C SER A 301 -6.58 -3.58 -4.78
N HIS A 302 -6.63 -4.17 -5.98
CA HIS A 302 -7.74 -5.03 -6.37
C HIS A 302 -7.86 -6.22 -5.44
N THR A 303 -9.00 -6.90 -5.48
CA THR A 303 -9.19 -8.09 -4.65
C THR A 303 -8.30 -9.24 -5.12
N PHE A 304 -7.80 -10.01 -4.16
CA PHE A 304 -6.99 -11.21 -4.42
C PHE A 304 -7.41 -12.34 -3.49
N ALA A 305 -7.03 -13.57 -3.84
CA ALA A 305 -7.30 -14.75 -3.04
C ALA A 305 -6.01 -15.24 -2.35
N ILE A 306 -6.14 -15.68 -1.10
CA ILE A 306 -5.14 -16.51 -0.42
C ILE A 306 -5.67 -17.94 -0.47
N ARG A 307 -4.97 -18.81 -1.20
CA ARG A 307 -5.39 -20.19 -1.45
C ARG A 307 -4.54 -21.21 -0.70
N PRO A 308 -5.07 -22.41 -0.44
CA PRO A 308 -4.29 -23.49 0.16
C PRO A 308 -3.07 -23.82 -0.71
N ARG A 309 -1.94 -24.10 -0.04
CA ARG A 309 -0.76 -24.68 -0.69
C ARG A 309 -1.15 -26.00 -1.38
N PRO A 310 -0.75 -26.25 -2.64
CA PRO A 310 -0.96 -27.53 -3.29
C PRO A 310 -0.38 -28.69 -2.46
N PRO A 311 -1.10 -29.80 -2.29
CA PRO A 311 -0.66 -30.90 -1.41
C PRO A 311 0.60 -31.62 -1.91
N THR A 312 0.99 -31.40 -3.17
CA THR A 312 2.21 -31.94 -3.78
C THR A 312 3.47 -31.14 -3.42
N ILE A 313 3.33 -29.97 -2.80
CA ILE A 313 4.46 -29.12 -2.40
C ILE A 313 4.69 -29.31 -0.90
N PRO A 314 5.94 -29.59 -0.46
CA PRO A 314 6.26 -29.71 0.96
C PRO A 314 5.79 -28.50 1.76
N THR A 315 5.37 -28.72 3.01
CA THR A 315 4.84 -27.68 3.89
C THR A 315 5.88 -26.64 4.27
N ASP A 316 7.14 -27.04 4.31
CA ASP A 316 8.32 -26.23 4.61
C ASP A 316 8.98 -25.62 3.36
N ALA A 317 8.54 -25.99 2.14
CA ALA A 317 9.11 -25.44 0.92
C ALA A 317 8.81 -23.95 0.78
N VAL A 318 9.84 -23.16 0.49
CA VAL A 318 9.68 -21.76 0.12
C VAL A 318 9.17 -21.66 -1.32
N ILE A 319 8.10 -20.90 -1.51
CA ILE A 319 7.52 -20.56 -2.82
C ILE A 319 7.69 -19.06 -3.00
N GLU A 320 8.60 -18.67 -3.90
CA GLU A 320 8.81 -17.28 -4.25
C GLU A 320 7.80 -16.83 -5.32
N ASN A 321 7.17 -15.69 -5.11
CA ASN A 321 6.24 -15.12 -6.10
C ASN A 321 6.99 -14.24 -7.10
N LEU A 322 6.75 -14.48 -8.39
CA LEU A 322 7.20 -13.61 -9.47
C LEU A 322 5.98 -13.01 -10.16
N ASN A 323 5.76 -11.72 -9.90
CA ASN A 323 4.60 -10.96 -10.37
C ASN A 323 4.99 -9.91 -11.40
N VAL A 324 4.00 -9.10 -11.79
CA VAL A 324 4.17 -7.89 -12.59
C VAL A 324 3.60 -6.70 -11.84
N ARG A 325 4.21 -5.53 -12.05
CA ARG A 325 3.62 -4.24 -11.69
C ARG A 325 3.57 -3.33 -12.92
N GLY A 326 2.77 -2.28 -12.80
CA GLY A 326 2.64 -1.24 -13.81
C GLY A 326 1.26 -1.26 -14.45
N LYS A 327 1.07 -0.36 -15.41
CA LYS A 327 -0.19 -0.19 -16.13
C LYS A 327 0.08 0.27 -17.57
N ARG A 328 -0.79 -0.10 -18.50
CA ARG A 328 -0.80 0.45 -19.88
C ARG A 328 -0.96 1.98 -19.90
N GLY A 329 -0.04 2.67 -20.59
CA GLY A 329 -0.07 4.12 -20.87
C GLY A 329 1.33 4.75 -20.79
N ASN A 330 1.56 5.98 -21.24
CA ASN A 330 2.84 6.66 -21.00
C ASN A 330 2.96 7.20 -19.55
N ILE A 331 4.12 7.75 -19.17
CA ILE A 331 4.37 8.26 -17.81
C ILE A 331 3.34 9.25 -17.29
N VAL A 332 2.72 10.04 -18.17
CA VAL A 332 1.70 11.02 -17.80
C VAL A 332 0.35 10.34 -17.58
N GLN A 333 0.00 9.39 -18.46
CA GLN A 333 -1.28 8.67 -18.43
C GLN A 333 -1.41 7.73 -17.23
N VAL A 334 -0.31 7.13 -16.77
CA VAL A 334 -0.34 6.12 -15.71
C VAL A 334 0.18 6.59 -14.37
N TYR A 335 0.59 7.85 -14.25
CA TYR A 335 1.05 8.40 -12.97
C TYR A 335 0.02 8.11 -11.85
N PRO A 336 0.43 7.51 -10.71
CA PRO A 336 1.82 7.27 -10.26
C PRO A 336 2.45 5.92 -10.66
N GLY A 337 1.73 5.00 -11.33
CA GLY A 337 2.21 3.67 -11.75
C GLY A 337 3.09 3.71 -13.00
N VAL A 338 4.14 4.54 -12.98
CA VAL A 338 4.99 4.85 -14.14
C VAL A 338 5.85 3.67 -14.61
N GLU A 339 6.31 2.85 -13.66
CA GLU A 339 7.18 1.70 -13.92
C GLU A 339 6.38 0.47 -14.37
N TYR A 340 6.96 -0.29 -15.29
CA TYR A 340 6.37 -1.54 -15.80
C TYR A 340 7.42 -2.65 -15.72
N ASP A 341 7.31 -3.54 -14.74
CA ASP A 341 8.38 -4.46 -14.33
C ASP A 341 7.87 -5.84 -13.92
N PHE A 342 8.76 -6.84 -14.00
CA PHE A 342 8.64 -8.03 -13.19
C PHE A 342 9.01 -7.71 -11.74
N VAL A 343 8.28 -8.24 -10.77
CA VAL A 343 8.54 -7.99 -9.35
C VAL A 343 8.79 -9.32 -8.63
N PRO A 344 10.00 -9.54 -8.10
CA PRO A 344 11.19 -8.67 -8.22
C PRO A 344 11.83 -8.73 -9.64
N ASN A 345 12.53 -7.67 -10.06
CA ASN A 345 13.30 -7.70 -11.32
C ASN A 345 14.52 -8.63 -11.23
N THR A 346 15.00 -8.91 -10.02
CA THR A 346 16.05 -9.90 -9.74
C THR A 346 15.52 -10.87 -8.69
N LEU A 347 15.23 -12.09 -9.10
CA LEU A 347 14.82 -13.16 -8.19
C LEU A 347 16.00 -14.10 -7.95
N GLN A 348 16.42 -14.26 -6.70
CA GLN A 348 17.49 -15.18 -6.32
C GLN A 348 16.92 -16.41 -5.61
N LEU A 349 17.38 -17.60 -5.98
CA LEU A 349 16.85 -18.87 -5.51
C LEU A 349 17.95 -19.89 -5.25
N THR A 350 17.63 -20.86 -4.40
CA THR A 350 18.41 -22.10 -4.30
C THR A 350 17.80 -23.16 -5.21
N SER A 351 18.64 -24.03 -5.78
CA SER A 351 18.17 -25.22 -6.50
C SER A 351 17.27 -26.07 -5.57
N GLY A 352 16.10 -26.44 -6.05
CA GLY A 352 15.06 -27.13 -5.29
C GLY A 352 13.94 -26.24 -4.74
N SER A 353 14.12 -24.91 -4.73
CA SER A 353 13.07 -23.95 -4.37
C SER A 353 11.94 -23.92 -5.40
N TYR A 354 10.80 -23.35 -5.01
CA TYR A 354 9.64 -23.19 -5.90
C TYR A 354 9.45 -21.73 -6.28
N VAL A 355 9.00 -21.50 -7.52
CA VAL A 355 8.57 -20.18 -8.00
C VAL A 355 7.13 -20.27 -8.45
N HIS A 356 6.31 -19.31 -8.04
CA HIS A 356 4.97 -19.10 -8.57
C HIS A 356 4.99 -17.91 -9.52
N MET A 357 4.99 -18.19 -10.81
CA MET A 357 4.90 -17.17 -11.86
C MET A 357 3.43 -16.93 -12.19
N GLN A 358 2.93 -15.77 -11.78
CA GLN A 358 1.55 -15.37 -11.99
C GLN A 358 1.44 -13.84 -12.07
N TRP A 359 0.45 -13.33 -12.81
CA TRP A 359 0.17 -11.91 -12.85
C TRP A 359 -1.21 -11.63 -13.45
N THR A 360 -1.69 -10.43 -13.20
CA THR A 360 -2.90 -9.89 -13.82
C THR A 360 -2.54 -8.81 -14.84
N GLY A 361 -3.20 -8.88 -15.98
CA GLY A 361 -3.40 -7.80 -16.93
C GLY A 361 -4.75 -7.11 -16.69
N SER A 362 -5.26 -6.41 -17.69
CA SER A 362 -6.52 -5.66 -17.59
C SER A 362 -7.14 -5.45 -18.96
N ASP A 363 -8.48 -5.40 -19.02
CA ASP A 363 -9.25 -4.98 -20.22
C ASP A 363 -9.97 -3.64 -19.99
N SER A 364 -9.64 -2.95 -18.90
CA SER A 364 -10.33 -1.74 -18.43
C SER A 364 -9.44 -0.51 -18.41
N ASN A 365 -8.31 -0.53 -19.13
CA ASN A 365 -7.51 0.67 -19.30
C ASN A 365 -8.27 1.68 -20.18
N PRO A 366 -8.10 3.00 -19.94
CA PRO A 366 -8.66 4.01 -20.83
C PRO A 366 -8.24 3.79 -22.28
N ASN A 367 -9.20 3.91 -23.20
CA ASN A 367 -8.89 3.97 -24.63
C ASN A 367 -7.98 5.17 -24.89
N ASN A 368 -7.04 5.04 -25.84
CA ASN A 368 -5.94 5.97 -26.12
C ASN A 368 -4.78 6.00 -25.10
N ASN A 369 -4.74 5.09 -24.12
CA ASN A 369 -3.50 4.86 -23.38
C ASN A 369 -2.45 4.18 -24.28
N ASP A 370 -1.24 4.73 -24.31
CA ASP A 370 -0.11 4.22 -25.08
C ASP A 370 0.26 2.80 -24.65
N GLY A 371 0.56 1.93 -25.60
CA GLY A 371 0.94 0.53 -25.35
C GLY A 371 0.74 -0.34 -26.57
N GLN A 372 1.27 -1.57 -26.54
CA GLN A 372 1.12 -2.55 -27.62
C GLN A 372 -0.11 -3.44 -27.44
N GLY A 373 -0.56 -4.06 -28.53
CA GLY A 373 -1.83 -4.79 -28.57
C GLY A 373 -3.04 -3.87 -28.58
N ARG A 374 -4.21 -4.51 -28.63
CA ARG A 374 -5.56 -3.92 -28.64
C ARG A 374 -5.71 -2.83 -27.58
N GLN A 375 -6.32 -1.71 -27.98
CA GLN A 375 -6.61 -0.61 -27.06
C GLN A 375 -7.44 -1.06 -25.85
N GLY A 376 -7.12 -0.51 -24.68
CA GLY A 376 -7.76 -0.84 -23.41
C GLY A 376 -7.25 -2.13 -22.77
N THR A 377 -6.58 -3.02 -23.52
CA THR A 377 -6.06 -4.29 -23.01
C THR A 377 -4.58 -4.20 -22.60
N ASP A 378 -4.24 -4.93 -21.56
CA ASP A 378 -2.92 -5.03 -20.97
C ASP A 378 -2.63 -6.48 -20.62
N ARG A 379 -1.49 -7.00 -21.06
CA ARG A 379 -1.04 -8.38 -20.86
C ARG A 379 0.45 -8.37 -20.66
N SER A 380 0.97 -9.32 -19.90
CA SER A 380 2.40 -9.57 -19.78
C SER A 380 2.69 -11.01 -20.14
N ASN A 381 3.74 -11.25 -20.90
CA ASN A 381 4.30 -12.59 -21.11
C ASN A 381 5.75 -12.62 -20.64
N MET A 382 6.35 -13.80 -20.72
CA MET A 382 7.74 -14.00 -20.37
C MET A 382 8.43 -14.86 -21.43
N VAL A 383 9.43 -14.29 -22.09
CA VAL A 383 10.31 -14.98 -23.04
C VAL A 383 11.74 -14.87 -22.57
N MET A 384 12.53 -15.90 -22.83
CA MET A 384 13.93 -15.93 -22.43
C MET A 384 14.78 -15.06 -23.34
N LEU A 385 15.82 -14.48 -22.76
CA LEU A 385 16.85 -13.72 -23.42
C LEU A 385 18.17 -14.48 -23.33
N LYS A 386 18.99 -14.34 -24.39
CA LYS A 386 20.40 -14.74 -24.31
C LYS A 386 21.12 -13.97 -23.22
N SER A 387 22.25 -14.52 -22.77
CA SER A 387 23.15 -13.85 -21.84
C SER A 387 23.46 -12.40 -22.26
N PRO A 388 23.62 -11.47 -21.31
CA PRO A 388 23.90 -10.07 -21.60
C PRO A 388 25.11 -9.91 -22.53
N VAL A 389 24.99 -8.98 -23.48
CA VAL A 389 26.08 -8.64 -24.43
C VAL A 389 27.22 -7.89 -23.74
N TYR A 390 26.90 -7.17 -22.67
CA TYR A 390 27.83 -6.41 -21.85
C TYR A 390 27.70 -6.86 -20.40
N THR A 391 28.81 -6.74 -19.64
CA THR A 391 28.78 -6.90 -18.19
C THR A 391 27.82 -5.89 -17.57
N GLU A 392 27.06 -6.31 -16.56
CA GLU A 392 26.06 -5.48 -15.87
C GLU A 392 26.73 -4.42 -14.99
N GLY A 393 26.24 -3.19 -15.07
CA GLY A 393 26.75 -2.05 -14.30
C GLY A 393 26.59 -2.21 -12.79
N ASN A 394 27.55 -1.68 -12.02
CA ASN A 394 27.42 -1.52 -10.59
C ASN A 394 27.29 -0.02 -10.28
N PRO A 395 26.27 0.44 -9.53
CA PRO A 395 26.14 1.84 -9.11
C PRO A 395 27.38 2.40 -8.38
N SER A 396 28.23 1.52 -7.85
CA SER A 396 29.47 1.83 -7.15
C SER A 396 30.71 1.84 -8.06
N SER A 397 30.63 1.30 -9.29
CA SER A 397 31.77 1.27 -10.22
C SER A 397 31.75 2.50 -11.13
N LYS A 398 32.84 3.29 -11.12
CA LYS A 398 32.93 4.56 -11.86
C LYS A 398 33.34 4.41 -13.33
N VAL A 399 33.59 3.20 -13.85
CA VAL A 399 34.21 3.03 -15.18
C VAL A 399 33.70 1.77 -15.91
N GLY A 400 33.32 1.93 -17.18
CA GLY A 400 33.43 0.89 -18.22
C GLY A 400 32.34 -0.17 -18.32
N VAL A 401 31.21 0.01 -17.62
CA VAL A 401 30.16 -1.00 -17.56
C VAL A 401 28.83 -0.47 -18.12
N TRP A 402 28.22 -1.17 -19.07
CA TRP A 402 27.14 -0.67 -19.92
C TRP A 402 25.95 -1.63 -19.94
N GLY A 403 24.90 -1.37 -19.16
CA GLY A 403 23.61 -2.09 -19.26
C GLY A 403 23.19 -2.83 -17.99
N GLN A 404 21.90 -3.20 -17.95
CA GLN A 404 21.27 -3.83 -16.79
C GLN A 404 20.80 -5.27 -17.06
N LEU A 405 20.03 -5.51 -18.14
CA LEU A 405 19.32 -6.79 -18.34
C LEU A 405 19.41 -7.37 -19.77
N GLY A 406 20.45 -7.00 -20.55
CA GLY A 406 20.76 -7.64 -21.84
C GLY A 406 19.95 -7.16 -23.07
N SER A 407 20.04 -7.94 -24.16
CA SER A 407 19.43 -7.66 -25.48
C SER A 407 17.88 -7.61 -25.44
N THR A 408 17.24 -7.10 -26.49
CA THR A 408 15.79 -7.13 -26.70
C THR A 408 15.35 -8.22 -27.68
N MET A 409 16.28 -9.04 -28.19
CA MET A 409 15.98 -10.17 -29.06
C MET A 409 15.76 -11.42 -28.23
N ALA A 410 14.56 -12.01 -28.34
CA ALA A 410 14.21 -13.26 -27.67
C ALA A 410 15.12 -14.40 -28.11
N GLU A 411 15.43 -15.30 -27.18
CA GLU A 411 16.16 -16.52 -27.48
C GLU A 411 15.24 -17.54 -28.19
N HIS A 412 15.83 -18.34 -29.08
CA HIS A 412 15.11 -19.39 -29.76
C HIS A 412 14.65 -20.46 -28.75
N LEU A 413 13.39 -20.89 -28.82
CA LEU A 413 12.78 -21.74 -27.80
C LEU A 413 13.48 -23.11 -27.64
N ASN A 414 14.14 -23.61 -28.69
CA ASN A 414 14.93 -24.85 -28.62
C ASN A 414 16.24 -24.71 -27.81
N THR A 415 16.70 -23.49 -27.53
CA THR A 415 17.90 -23.22 -26.71
C THR A 415 17.56 -22.54 -25.40
N ALA A 416 16.46 -21.79 -25.37
CA ALA A 416 15.95 -21.12 -24.18
C ALA A 416 15.75 -22.11 -23.02
N SER A 417 16.14 -21.68 -21.82
CA SER A 417 15.90 -22.40 -20.58
C SER A 417 15.70 -21.43 -19.43
N ILE A 418 14.96 -21.87 -18.41
CA ILE A 418 14.86 -21.15 -17.14
C ILE A 418 14.72 -22.16 -16.01
N GLY A 419 15.72 -22.25 -15.15
CA GLY A 419 15.63 -23.03 -13.91
C GLY A 419 15.24 -24.50 -14.07
N GLY A 420 15.45 -25.12 -15.24
CA GLY A 420 15.05 -26.49 -15.52
C GLY A 420 13.56 -26.70 -15.84
N LEU A 421 12.79 -25.64 -16.10
CA LEU A 421 11.40 -25.77 -16.53
C LEU A 421 11.29 -26.49 -17.89
N PRO A 422 10.26 -27.35 -18.06
CA PRO A 422 10.02 -28.03 -19.32
C PRO A 422 9.62 -27.05 -20.43
N LEU A 423 9.83 -27.48 -21.68
CA LEU A 423 9.48 -26.70 -22.87
C LEU A 423 8.01 -26.24 -22.89
N GLU A 424 7.08 -27.05 -22.38
CA GLU A 424 5.66 -26.69 -22.32
C GLU A 424 5.36 -25.51 -21.36
N ASP A 425 6.13 -25.38 -20.28
CA ASP A 425 6.02 -24.22 -19.38
C ASP A 425 6.58 -22.97 -20.07
N LEU A 426 7.68 -23.09 -20.82
CA LEU A 426 8.22 -21.98 -21.61
C LEU A 426 7.23 -21.51 -22.69
N LYS A 427 6.56 -22.45 -23.38
CA LYS A 427 5.48 -22.12 -24.33
C LYS A 427 4.32 -21.41 -23.63
N SER A 428 3.93 -21.89 -22.44
CA SER A 428 2.85 -21.29 -21.65
C SER A 428 3.18 -19.87 -21.19
N LEU A 429 4.41 -19.63 -20.73
CA LEU A 429 4.92 -18.31 -20.36
C LEU A 429 4.96 -17.34 -21.54
N ALA A 430 5.32 -17.83 -22.74
CA ALA A 430 5.41 -17.02 -23.94
C ALA A 430 4.03 -16.66 -24.53
N THR A 431 3.07 -17.58 -24.46
CA THR A 431 1.77 -17.49 -25.19
C THR A 431 0.56 -17.29 -24.27
N LEU A 432 0.74 -17.38 -22.95
CA LEU A 432 -0.29 -17.19 -21.91
C LEU A 432 -1.44 -18.22 -21.86
N SER A 433 -1.35 -19.31 -22.64
CA SER A 433 -2.19 -20.54 -22.68
C SER A 433 -3.73 -20.42 -22.64
N SER A 434 -4.28 -19.23 -22.38
CA SER A 434 -5.69 -18.90 -22.25
C SER A 434 -6.09 -18.04 -23.44
N LYS A 435 -7.03 -18.53 -24.26
CA LYS A 435 -7.64 -17.79 -25.37
C LYS A 435 -9.05 -17.39 -24.95
N GLN A 436 -9.40 -16.10 -24.95
CA GLN A 436 -10.69 -15.63 -24.44
C GLN A 436 -11.57 -14.93 -25.49
N PHE A 437 -11.04 -14.35 -26.57
CA PHE A 437 -11.75 -13.35 -27.38
C PHE A 437 -11.59 -13.42 -28.91
N GLY A 438 -10.95 -14.45 -29.47
CA GLY A 438 -10.79 -14.64 -30.92
C GLY A 438 -9.92 -13.57 -31.61
N GLY A 439 -8.92 -13.03 -30.91
CA GLY A 439 -7.98 -12.02 -31.41
C GLY A 439 -6.67 -12.60 -31.99
N ASP A 440 -5.76 -11.71 -32.37
CA ASP A 440 -4.40 -12.08 -32.80
C ASP A 440 -3.51 -12.35 -31.56
N MET A 441 -2.59 -13.29 -31.68
CA MET A 441 -1.63 -13.66 -30.64
C MET A 441 -0.25 -13.01 -30.81
N ASP A 442 0.03 -12.33 -31.93
CA ASP A 442 1.30 -11.62 -32.15
C ASP A 442 1.57 -10.57 -31.06
N GLU A 443 0.50 -9.93 -30.56
CA GLU A 443 0.53 -9.00 -29.41
C GLU A 443 -0.28 -9.51 -28.20
N LEU A 444 -0.67 -10.80 -28.20
CA LEU A 444 -1.43 -11.45 -27.13
C LEU A 444 -2.83 -10.86 -26.91
N ASP A 445 -3.49 -10.39 -27.97
CA ASP A 445 -4.82 -9.76 -27.86
C ASP A 445 -5.95 -10.74 -27.54
N ASP A 446 -5.75 -12.02 -27.86
CA ASP A 446 -6.66 -13.10 -27.49
C ASP A 446 -6.38 -13.65 -26.07
N ALA A 447 -5.29 -13.25 -25.42
CA ALA A 447 -4.91 -13.80 -24.12
C ALA A 447 -5.87 -13.39 -22.99
N GLY A 448 -6.02 -14.23 -21.97
CA GLY A 448 -6.77 -13.90 -20.76
C GLY A 448 -6.09 -12.84 -19.89
N THR A 449 -6.86 -12.13 -19.06
CA THR A 449 -6.34 -11.10 -18.13
C THR A 449 -5.62 -11.67 -16.91
N TYR A 450 -5.70 -12.96 -16.63
CA TYR A 450 -4.98 -13.58 -15.51
C TYR A 450 -4.18 -14.77 -16.03
N PHE A 451 -2.89 -14.77 -15.71
CA PHE A 451 -1.98 -15.87 -16.02
C PHE A 451 -1.49 -16.50 -14.72
N ASP A 452 -1.50 -17.82 -14.67
CA ASP A 452 -1.07 -18.62 -13.53
C ASP A 452 -0.43 -19.92 -14.03
N LEU A 453 0.89 -20.02 -13.90
CA LEU A 453 1.62 -21.25 -14.24
C LEU A 453 1.44 -22.34 -13.15
N GLY A 454 0.96 -21.95 -11.97
CA GLY A 454 1.11 -22.68 -10.73
C GLY A 454 2.56 -22.68 -10.23
N PRO A 455 2.82 -23.09 -8.97
CA PRO A 455 4.18 -23.20 -8.47
C PRO A 455 4.97 -24.26 -9.25
N ARG A 456 6.21 -23.92 -9.62
CA ARG A 456 7.15 -24.83 -10.29
C ARG A 456 8.44 -24.96 -9.48
N LYS A 457 8.95 -26.18 -9.38
CA LYS A 457 10.23 -26.46 -8.75
C LYS A 457 11.35 -26.08 -9.71
N ILE A 458 12.31 -25.31 -9.22
CA ILE A 458 13.51 -24.92 -9.95
C ILE A 458 14.62 -25.92 -9.66
N THR A 459 15.25 -26.49 -10.69
CA THR A 459 16.20 -27.61 -10.55
C THR A 459 17.57 -27.35 -11.17
N SER A 460 17.67 -26.36 -12.06
CA SER A 460 18.92 -26.04 -12.75
C SER A 460 19.50 -24.73 -12.27
N THR A 461 20.79 -24.73 -11.95
CA THR A 461 21.55 -23.54 -11.57
C THR A 461 21.92 -22.70 -12.79
N GLY A 462 22.10 -21.40 -12.57
CA GLY A 462 22.45 -20.45 -13.64
C GLY A 462 21.84 -19.07 -13.41
N THR A 463 22.17 -18.16 -14.33
CA THR A 463 21.52 -16.84 -14.42
C THR A 463 20.72 -16.77 -15.71
N TYR A 464 19.41 -16.69 -15.57
CA TYR A 464 18.46 -16.67 -16.67
C TYR A 464 17.88 -15.27 -16.82
N HIS A 465 17.90 -14.71 -18.02
CA HIS A 465 17.35 -13.40 -18.32
C HIS A 465 16.06 -13.56 -19.11
N TYR A 466 15.10 -12.69 -18.87
CA TYR A 466 13.81 -12.74 -19.55
C TYR A 466 13.21 -11.35 -19.71
N MET A 467 12.28 -11.24 -20.65
CA MET A 467 11.51 -10.03 -20.90
C MET A 467 10.06 -10.34 -21.26
N CYS A 468 9.22 -9.32 -21.15
CA CYS A 468 7.89 -9.33 -21.74
C CYS A 468 7.96 -8.75 -23.16
N THR A 469 7.59 -9.51 -24.19
CA THR A 469 7.63 -9.02 -25.57
C THR A 469 6.64 -7.88 -25.79
N ARG A 470 5.47 -7.95 -25.17
CA ARG A 470 4.39 -6.97 -25.36
C ARG A 470 4.72 -5.61 -24.73
N ASN A 471 5.29 -5.60 -23.53
CA ASN A 471 5.48 -4.36 -22.76
C ASN A 471 6.94 -3.87 -22.74
N ASN A 472 7.88 -4.65 -23.26
CA ASN A 472 9.23 -4.18 -23.55
C ASN A 472 9.23 -3.38 -24.87
N ASN A 473 8.57 -2.23 -24.86
CA ASN A 473 8.47 -1.30 -25.99
C ASN A 473 9.33 -0.04 -25.74
N PHE A 474 9.86 0.58 -26.80
CA PHE A 474 10.77 1.75 -26.81
C PHE A 474 10.07 3.04 -26.36
N SER A 475 9.54 3.00 -25.13
CA SER A 475 9.24 4.14 -24.28
C SER A 475 10.19 4.04 -23.07
N ASN A 476 9.94 4.77 -21.99
CA ASN A 476 10.72 4.67 -20.74
C ASN A 476 10.52 3.32 -19.99
N ARG A 477 10.22 2.22 -20.69
CA ARG A 477 9.77 0.93 -20.14
C ARG A 477 10.69 -0.19 -20.60
N SER A 478 11.19 -0.96 -19.65
CA SER A 478 12.04 -2.12 -19.90
C SER A 478 11.60 -3.26 -18.99
N GLN A 479 10.44 -3.87 -19.27
CA GLN A 479 9.92 -5.01 -18.50
C GLN A 479 10.80 -6.25 -18.74
N LYS A 480 11.91 -6.28 -18.03
CA LYS A 480 12.91 -7.33 -18.03
C LYS A 480 13.18 -7.76 -16.59
N GLY A 481 13.61 -9.00 -16.44
CA GLY A 481 14.05 -9.52 -15.16
C GLY A 481 15.14 -10.57 -15.34
N LYS A 482 15.71 -10.99 -14.20
CA LYS A 482 16.64 -12.11 -14.14
C LYS A 482 16.35 -13.03 -12.96
N LEU A 483 16.57 -14.32 -13.19
CA LEU A 483 16.48 -15.39 -12.22
C LEU A 483 17.90 -15.90 -11.96
N ILE A 484 18.38 -15.82 -10.73
CA ILE A 484 19.69 -16.34 -10.33
C ILE A 484 19.45 -17.56 -9.45
N VAL A 485 19.95 -18.72 -9.87
CA VAL A 485 19.78 -19.99 -9.16
C VAL A 485 21.16 -20.53 -8.78
N SER A 486 21.36 -20.77 -7.48
CA SER A 486 22.59 -21.34 -6.92
C SER A 486 22.35 -22.66 -6.18
N ASP A 487 23.40 -23.49 -6.05
CA ASP A 487 23.36 -24.68 -5.18
C ASP A 487 23.60 -24.34 -3.70
N SER A 488 24.15 -23.16 -3.43
CA SER A 488 24.30 -22.66 -2.06
C SER A 488 22.98 -22.10 -1.55
N LEU A 489 22.64 -22.45 -0.30
CA LEU A 489 21.54 -21.84 0.43
C LEU A 489 21.74 -20.32 0.49
N LEU A 490 20.71 -19.58 0.11
CA LEU A 490 20.69 -18.12 0.22
C LEU A 490 19.85 -17.72 1.42
N ALA A 491 20.40 -16.83 2.25
CA ALA A 491 19.66 -16.14 3.29
C ALA A 491 19.98 -14.65 3.20
N SER A 492 18.95 -13.83 3.18
CA SER A 492 19.08 -12.37 3.18
C SER A 492 18.09 -11.80 4.17
N ASP A 493 18.54 -10.83 4.96
CA ASP A 493 17.67 -10.05 5.83
C ASP A 493 18.16 -8.60 5.88
N THR A 494 17.27 -7.68 6.25
CA THR A 494 17.63 -6.28 6.50
C THR A 494 18.13 -6.17 7.94
N ILE A 495 19.38 -5.75 8.12
CA ILE A 495 19.93 -5.42 9.44
C ILE A 495 19.88 -3.90 9.59
N ASP A 496 19.14 -3.42 10.58
CA ASP A 496 19.06 -2.00 10.90
C ASP A 496 19.60 -1.69 12.30
N SER A 497 19.35 -0.48 12.82
CA SER A 497 19.83 -0.09 14.16
C SER A 497 19.17 -0.87 15.31
N GLN A 498 18.10 -1.63 15.05
CA GLN A 498 17.53 -2.59 16.00
C GLN A 498 18.29 -3.92 16.00
N GLY A 499 19.29 -4.07 15.13
CA GLY A 499 20.01 -5.32 14.91
C GLY A 499 19.28 -6.21 13.91
N GLY A 500 19.70 -7.46 13.85
CA GLY A 500 19.18 -8.47 12.93
C GLY A 500 20.15 -9.64 12.89
N ALA A 501 19.63 -10.85 12.72
CA ALA A 501 20.44 -12.06 12.61
C ALA A 501 20.04 -12.80 11.35
N ILE A 502 20.95 -12.86 10.38
CA ILE A 502 20.78 -13.73 9.21
C ILE A 502 21.09 -15.15 9.69
N THR A 503 20.04 -15.93 9.90
CA THR A 503 20.17 -17.32 10.35
C THR A 503 20.10 -18.24 9.13
N MET A 504 21.20 -18.91 8.81
CA MET A 504 21.19 -19.98 7.81
C MET A 504 20.85 -21.31 8.47
N THR A 505 19.72 -21.91 8.09
CA THR A 505 19.38 -23.27 8.50
C THR A 505 19.99 -24.27 7.53
N GLY A 506 21.20 -24.76 7.83
CA GLY A 506 21.93 -25.74 7.02
C GLY A 506 23.29 -26.10 7.63
N SER A 507 23.88 -27.23 7.24
CA SER A 507 25.18 -27.71 7.73
C SER A 507 26.40 -27.04 7.07
N SER A 508 26.18 -26.19 6.08
CA SER A 508 27.22 -25.48 5.34
C SER A 508 27.47 -24.08 5.91
N SER A 509 28.75 -23.75 6.15
CA SER A 509 29.17 -22.39 6.46
C SER A 509 28.86 -21.44 5.29
N PRO A 510 28.50 -20.17 5.55
CA PRO A 510 28.29 -19.19 4.50
C PRO A 510 29.56 -19.05 3.64
N THR A 511 29.43 -19.26 2.33
CA THR A 511 30.54 -19.18 1.37
C THR A 511 30.84 -17.75 0.94
N SER A 512 29.88 -16.83 1.08
CA SER A 512 30.06 -15.40 0.88
C SER A 512 28.99 -14.61 1.65
N VAL A 513 29.33 -13.39 2.04
CA VAL A 513 28.39 -12.41 2.60
C VAL A 513 28.44 -11.18 1.70
N VAL A 514 27.29 -10.80 1.16
CA VAL A 514 27.16 -9.61 0.33
C VAL A 514 26.30 -8.60 1.07
N VAL A 515 26.86 -7.43 1.32
CA VAL A 515 26.10 -6.26 1.79
C VAL A 515 25.86 -5.38 0.56
N PRO A 516 24.63 -5.32 0.01
CA PRO A 516 24.33 -4.44 -1.10
C PRO A 516 24.61 -2.98 -0.70
N PRO A 517 25.03 -2.11 -1.64
CA PRO A 517 25.11 -0.68 -1.38
C PRO A 517 23.72 -0.14 -1.03
N GLY A 518 23.57 0.42 0.17
CA GLY A 518 22.31 0.89 0.76
C GLY A 518 22.46 1.01 2.27
#